data_AF-H5Y7N5-F1
#
_entry.id   AF-H5Y7N5-F1
#
_cell.length_a   1.000
_cell.length_b   1.000
_cell.length_c   1.000
_cell.angle_alpha   90.00
_cell.angle_beta   90.00
_cell.angle_gamma   90.00
#
_symmetry.space_group_name_H-M   'P 1'
#
loop_
_entity.id
_entity.type
_entity.pdbx_description
1 polymer ?
#
loop_
_entity_poly.entity_id
_entity_poly.type
_entity_poly.pdbx_seq_one_letter_code
_entity_poly.pdbx_strand_id
1 'polypeptide(L)'
;MKNMQTYTAYIPVHCIDQDDHVLARGLSASEAMKLACSHGDAWKIRLEQNDYGSFTHYVSTVSPDKRPAERSWSEQLHATVIRTTDGVADEAMALEMIAAQFLRLSHLYWNGKINSDEQFDKRVRRVKEAREVRRIDREIATKLIDAFIGDGFTITCDIQDIEPEFERCSDRDAILEYMWQIQIVEMSVHKNEFKGWLRLIFDEAGWDLVQEYSVGLEHIIDPICEPYLPWNQPNADDFDHGIHMLVLNSPDDVLKIEEMLK
;
A
#
# COMPACT_ATOMS: atom_id res chain seq x y z
N MET A 1 26.21 4.06 -20.38
CA MET A 1 25.37 2.87 -20.13
C MET A 1 24.01 3.36 -19.68
N LYS A 2 22.92 3.06 -20.41
CA LYS A 2 21.56 3.26 -19.88
C LYS A 2 21.41 2.32 -18.69
N ASN A 3 20.94 2.81 -17.54
CA ASN A 3 20.56 1.93 -16.44
C ASN A 3 19.52 0.94 -16.98
N MET A 4 19.89 -0.33 -17.05
CA MET A 4 18.99 -1.37 -17.53
C MET A 4 17.94 -1.57 -16.44
N GLN A 5 16.68 -1.34 -16.77
CA GLN A 5 15.58 -1.51 -15.82
C GLN A 5 15.48 -2.99 -15.45
N THR A 6 15.50 -3.28 -14.15
CA THR A 6 15.35 -4.64 -13.61
C THR A 6 13.97 -4.84 -13.01
N TYR A 7 13.57 -6.10 -12.91
CA TYR A 7 12.23 -6.50 -12.50
C TYR A 7 12.24 -7.51 -11.35
N THR A 8 11.20 -7.42 -10.53
CA THR A 8 10.89 -8.36 -9.45
C THR A 8 9.59 -9.09 -9.76
N ALA A 9 9.65 -10.42 -9.71
CA ALA A 9 8.50 -11.31 -9.86
C ALA A 9 8.08 -11.85 -8.48
N TYR A 10 6.81 -11.70 -8.13
CA TYR A 10 6.31 -12.04 -6.80
C TYR A 10 4.82 -12.42 -6.82
N ILE A 11 4.37 -13.19 -5.82
CA ILE A 11 2.96 -13.42 -5.55
C ILE A 11 2.50 -12.40 -4.50
N PRO A 12 1.58 -11.49 -4.83
CA PRO A 12 1.10 -10.51 -3.86
C PRO A 12 0.28 -11.21 -2.77
N VAL A 13 0.52 -10.83 -1.52
CA VAL A 13 -0.35 -11.23 -0.41
C VAL A 13 -1.28 -10.07 -0.09
N HIS A 14 -2.58 -10.35 0.03
CA HIS A 14 -3.60 -9.32 0.31
C HIS A 14 -3.68 -8.95 1.79
N CYS A 15 -3.12 -9.78 2.67
CA CYS A 15 -3.04 -9.50 4.09
C CYS A 15 -1.85 -8.57 4.36
N ILE A 16 -2.12 -7.38 4.91
CA ILE A 16 -1.09 -6.39 5.24
C ILE A 16 -0.02 -6.96 6.19
N ASP A 17 -0.39 -7.89 7.08
CA ASP A 17 0.50 -8.48 8.09
C ASP A 17 1.44 -9.56 7.52
N GLN A 18 1.34 -9.88 6.22
CA GLN A 18 2.15 -10.89 5.55
C GLN A 18 2.95 -10.28 4.41
N ASP A 19 4.18 -10.77 4.23
CA ASP A 19 5.05 -10.33 3.14
C ASP A 19 4.65 -10.97 1.82
N ASP A 20 4.80 -10.20 0.74
CA ASP A 20 4.69 -10.73 -0.61
C ASP A 20 5.71 -11.86 -0.82
N HIS A 21 5.31 -12.93 -1.50
CA HIS A 21 6.22 -14.03 -1.79
C HIS A 21 7.05 -13.72 -3.03
N VAL A 22 8.29 -13.26 -2.82
CA VAL A 22 9.23 -12.95 -3.90
C VAL A 22 9.79 -14.23 -4.50
N LEU A 23 9.61 -14.40 -5.81
CA LEU A 23 10.14 -15.54 -6.56
C LEU A 23 11.57 -15.27 -7.06
N ALA A 24 11.78 -14.09 -7.63
CA ALA A 24 13.10 -13.62 -8.07
C ALA A 24 13.11 -12.10 -8.27
N ARG A 25 14.31 -11.51 -8.26
CA ARG A 25 14.57 -10.07 -8.35
C ARG A 25 15.80 -9.81 -9.22
N GLY A 26 15.92 -8.60 -9.77
CA GLY A 26 17.06 -8.21 -10.60
C GLY A 26 16.97 -8.77 -12.02
N LEU A 27 15.77 -9.19 -12.44
CA LEU A 27 15.55 -9.86 -13.72
C LEU A 27 15.57 -8.85 -14.88
N SER A 28 16.07 -9.27 -16.03
CA SER A 28 15.73 -8.62 -17.31
C SER A 28 14.24 -8.81 -17.63
N ALA A 29 13.72 -8.07 -18.61
CA ALA A 29 12.33 -8.24 -19.04
C ALA A 29 12.10 -9.67 -19.58
N SER A 30 13.03 -10.19 -20.38
CA SER A 30 12.95 -11.53 -20.95
C SER A 30 13.04 -12.63 -19.90
N GLU A 31 13.86 -12.46 -18.86
CA GLU A 31 13.94 -13.39 -17.73
C GLU A 31 12.65 -13.40 -16.91
N ALA A 32 12.08 -12.23 -16.63
CA ALA A 32 10.81 -12.12 -15.91
C ALA A 32 9.64 -12.76 -16.67
N MET A 33 9.58 -12.56 -18.01
CA MET A 33 8.61 -13.22 -18.88
C MET A 33 8.76 -14.74 -18.83
N LYS A 34 9.99 -15.26 -18.95
CA LYS A 34 10.27 -16.71 -18.88
C LYS A 34 9.85 -17.29 -17.55
N LEU A 35 10.14 -16.61 -16.44
CA LEU A 35 9.76 -17.05 -15.10
C LEU A 35 8.24 -17.13 -14.96
N ALA A 36 7.51 -16.09 -15.36
CA ALA A 36 6.04 -16.07 -15.27
C ALA A 36 5.38 -17.16 -16.12
N CYS A 37 5.88 -17.43 -17.32
CA CYS A 37 5.33 -18.46 -18.18
C CYS A 37 5.65 -19.88 -17.67
N SER A 38 6.80 -20.06 -17.00
CA SER A 38 7.25 -21.36 -16.48
C SER A 38 6.67 -21.69 -15.09
N HIS A 39 6.21 -20.69 -14.35
CA HIS A 39 5.72 -20.89 -12.99
C HIS A 39 4.38 -21.66 -12.97
N GLY A 40 4.40 -22.91 -12.49
CA GLY A 40 3.20 -23.74 -12.29
C GLY A 40 2.68 -24.47 -13.53
N ASP A 41 3.52 -24.65 -14.56
CA ASP A 41 3.16 -25.18 -15.88
C ASP A 41 2.06 -24.36 -16.56
N ALA A 42 2.12 -23.04 -16.42
CA ALA A 42 0.99 -22.20 -16.76
C ALA A 42 0.91 -21.92 -18.27
N TRP A 43 2.03 -21.78 -19.00
CA TRP A 43 2.00 -21.34 -20.41
C TRP A 43 3.06 -21.95 -21.33
N LYS A 44 2.63 -22.30 -22.55
CA LYS A 44 3.48 -22.61 -23.70
C LYS A 44 3.76 -21.34 -24.50
N ILE A 45 5.04 -21.11 -24.77
CA ILE A 45 5.52 -20.04 -25.66
C ILE A 45 6.00 -20.68 -26.96
N ARG A 46 5.51 -20.17 -28.10
CA ARG A 46 6.04 -20.51 -29.42
C ARG A 46 6.52 -19.24 -30.10
N LEU A 47 7.80 -19.21 -30.49
CA LEU A 47 8.36 -18.11 -31.29
C LEU A 47 8.40 -18.53 -32.77
N GLU A 48 7.79 -17.74 -33.62
CA GLU A 48 7.82 -17.90 -35.07
C GLU A 48 8.54 -16.70 -35.71
N GLN A 49 9.29 -16.96 -36.78
CA GLN A 49 10.10 -15.96 -37.47
C GLN A 49 9.67 -15.87 -38.93
N ASN A 50 9.37 -14.66 -39.39
CA ASN A 50 9.03 -14.35 -40.77
C ASN A 50 10.01 -13.34 -41.37
N ASP A 51 10.57 -13.67 -42.53
CA ASP A 51 11.55 -12.86 -43.24
C ASP A 51 10.85 -11.87 -44.20
N TYR A 52 11.17 -10.58 -44.06
CA TYR A 52 10.69 -9.50 -44.93
C TYR A 52 11.85 -8.75 -45.62
N GLY A 53 12.96 -9.43 -45.87
CA GLY A 53 14.15 -8.90 -46.54
C GLY A 53 15.05 -8.15 -45.56
N SER A 54 14.82 -6.83 -45.42
CA SER A 54 15.60 -5.96 -44.52
C SER A 54 15.13 -6.01 -43.06
N PHE A 55 13.99 -6.67 -42.80
CA PHE A 55 13.43 -6.83 -41.47
C PHE A 55 13.12 -8.29 -41.19
N THR A 56 13.20 -8.64 -39.92
CA THR A 56 12.69 -9.92 -39.41
C THR A 56 11.54 -9.63 -38.47
N HIS A 57 10.41 -10.30 -38.69
CA HIS A 57 9.24 -10.23 -37.82
C HIS A 57 9.17 -11.49 -36.96
N TYR A 58 9.19 -11.31 -35.65
CA TYR A 58 9.06 -12.34 -34.64
C TYR A 58 7.65 -12.30 -34.03
N VAL A 59 7.03 -13.47 -33.91
CA VAL A 59 5.71 -13.64 -33.29
C VAL A 59 5.83 -14.64 -32.15
N SER A 60 5.61 -14.19 -30.93
CA SER A 60 5.49 -15.04 -29.75
C SER A 60 4.03 -15.33 -29.47
N THR A 61 3.61 -16.58 -29.66
CA THR A 61 2.29 -17.05 -29.24
C THR A 61 2.37 -17.59 -27.82
N VAL A 62 1.56 -17.04 -26.92
CA VAL A 62 1.49 -17.44 -25.50
C VAL A 62 0.14 -18.13 -25.28
N SER A 63 0.15 -19.40 -24.86
CA SER A 63 -1.08 -20.20 -24.64
C SER A 63 -1.03 -20.96 -23.31
N PRO A 64 -2.14 -21.04 -22.54
CA PRO A 64 -2.12 -21.65 -21.23
C PRO A 64 -2.13 -23.19 -21.31
N ASP A 65 -1.32 -23.86 -20.48
CA ASP A 65 -1.26 -25.33 -20.42
C ASP A 65 -2.40 -25.93 -19.59
N LYS A 66 -2.86 -25.22 -18.54
CA LYS A 66 -4.04 -25.53 -17.74
C LYS A 66 -5.11 -24.47 -17.98
N ARG A 67 -6.08 -24.74 -18.87
CA ARG A 67 -7.14 -23.78 -19.27
C ARG A 67 -8.15 -23.52 -18.14
N PRO A 68 -8.37 -22.28 -17.70
CA PRO A 68 -9.69 -21.85 -17.20
C PRO A 68 -10.66 -21.75 -18.39
N ALA A 69 -11.90 -22.22 -18.24
CA ALA A 69 -12.88 -22.26 -19.34
C ALA A 69 -13.18 -20.88 -19.99
N GLU A 70 -12.91 -19.80 -19.26
CA GLU A 70 -13.30 -18.43 -19.61
C GLU A 70 -12.25 -17.65 -20.44
N ARG A 71 -11.03 -18.18 -20.62
CA ARG A 71 -9.94 -17.50 -21.36
C ARG A 71 -9.33 -18.40 -22.43
N SER A 72 -10.11 -18.66 -23.48
CA SER A 72 -9.77 -19.59 -24.56
C SER A 72 -8.98 -18.99 -25.73
N TRP A 73 -8.50 -17.74 -25.62
CA TRP A 73 -7.80 -17.06 -26.71
C TRP A 73 -6.28 -17.12 -26.54
N SER A 74 -5.56 -17.25 -27.66
CA SER A 74 -4.11 -17.17 -27.71
C SER A 74 -3.69 -15.73 -27.96
N GLU A 75 -2.74 -15.24 -27.16
CA GLU A 75 -2.14 -13.93 -27.38
C GLU A 75 -0.93 -14.04 -28.29
N GLN A 76 -0.85 -13.10 -29.24
CA GLN A 76 0.27 -12.97 -30.14
C GLN A 76 1.00 -11.66 -29.83
N LEU A 77 2.25 -11.78 -29.41
CA LEU A 77 3.14 -10.67 -29.13
C LEU A 77 4.12 -10.54 -30.30
N HIS A 78 4.33 -9.33 -30.79
CA HIS A 78 5.01 -9.10 -32.06
C HIS A 78 6.26 -8.24 -31.87
N ALA A 79 7.34 -8.57 -32.57
CA ALA A 79 8.51 -7.69 -32.68
C ALA A 79 9.04 -7.67 -34.10
N THR A 80 9.27 -6.47 -34.63
CA THR A 80 9.92 -6.29 -35.93
C THR A 80 11.26 -5.64 -35.69
N VAL A 81 12.34 -6.32 -36.08
CA VAL A 81 13.72 -5.84 -35.94
C VAL A 81 14.35 -5.67 -37.31
N ILE A 82 15.24 -4.69 -37.43
CA ILE A 82 16.08 -4.52 -38.62
C ILE A 82 17.05 -5.69 -38.64
N ARG A 83 17.14 -6.38 -39.78
CA ARG A 83 18.06 -7.51 -39.91
C ARG A 83 19.50 -7.01 -39.94
N THR A 84 20.35 -7.61 -39.11
CA THR A 84 21.79 -7.39 -39.11
C THR A 84 22.52 -8.67 -39.54
N THR A 85 23.86 -8.63 -39.53
CA THR A 85 24.68 -9.82 -39.74
C THR A 85 24.73 -10.73 -38.51
N ASP A 86 24.25 -10.25 -37.36
CA ASP A 86 24.20 -10.98 -36.10
C ASP A 86 22.76 -11.35 -35.77
N GLY A 87 22.32 -12.49 -36.31
CA GLY A 87 20.95 -12.99 -36.09
C GLY A 87 20.64 -13.28 -34.62
N VAL A 88 21.65 -13.57 -33.80
CA VAL A 88 21.47 -13.82 -32.35
C VAL A 88 21.16 -12.51 -31.64
N ALA A 89 21.84 -11.42 -32.01
CA ALA A 89 21.54 -10.09 -31.49
C ALA A 89 20.15 -9.60 -31.93
N ASP A 90 19.75 -9.87 -33.17
CA ASP A 90 18.42 -9.54 -33.69
C ASP A 90 17.31 -10.28 -32.92
N GLU A 91 17.49 -11.58 -32.67
CA GLU A 91 16.55 -12.39 -31.90
C GLU A 91 16.46 -11.93 -30.43
N ALA A 92 17.61 -11.64 -29.80
CA ALA A 92 17.64 -11.12 -28.43
C ALA A 92 16.90 -9.77 -28.31
N MET A 93 17.09 -8.88 -29.29
CA MET A 93 16.38 -7.59 -29.34
C MET A 93 14.87 -7.79 -29.51
N ALA A 94 14.46 -8.71 -30.39
CA ALA A 94 13.05 -9.03 -30.58
C ALA A 94 12.42 -9.60 -29.29
N LEU A 95 13.16 -10.45 -28.57
CA LEU A 95 12.72 -11.04 -27.31
C LEU A 95 12.51 -9.99 -26.21
N GLU A 96 13.38 -8.97 -26.13
CA GLU A 96 13.20 -7.84 -25.21
C GLU A 96 11.97 -6.99 -25.57
N MET A 97 11.70 -6.75 -26.86
CA MET A 97 10.50 -6.04 -27.31
C MET A 97 9.20 -6.81 -26.99
N ILE A 98 9.22 -8.13 -27.17
CA ILE A 98 8.10 -9.02 -26.82
C ILE A 98 7.91 -9.03 -25.30
N ALA A 99 8.98 -9.16 -24.53
CA ALA A 99 8.93 -9.15 -23.08
C ALA A 99 8.36 -7.82 -22.55
N ALA A 100 8.75 -6.69 -23.11
CA ALA A 100 8.19 -5.39 -22.74
C ALA A 100 6.67 -5.29 -22.98
N GLN A 101 6.14 -5.95 -24.02
CA GLN A 101 4.69 -6.05 -24.25
C GLN A 101 4.04 -6.99 -23.22
N PHE A 102 4.63 -8.17 -23.01
CA PHE A 102 4.16 -9.14 -22.02
C PHE A 102 4.01 -8.52 -20.64
N LEU A 103 5.02 -7.76 -20.18
CA LEU A 103 5.01 -7.17 -18.85
C LEU A 103 3.83 -6.23 -18.60
N ARG A 104 3.36 -5.50 -19.63
CA ARG A 104 2.18 -4.62 -19.54
C ARG A 104 0.88 -5.41 -19.28
N LEU A 105 0.86 -6.67 -19.71
CA LEU A 105 -0.30 -7.55 -19.67
C LEU A 105 -0.08 -8.74 -18.72
N SER A 106 1.00 -8.75 -17.93
CA SER A 106 1.44 -9.90 -17.13
C SER A 106 0.36 -10.45 -16.19
N HIS A 107 -0.46 -9.56 -15.62
CA HIS A 107 -1.62 -9.90 -14.78
C HIS A 107 -2.73 -10.70 -15.50
N LEU A 108 -2.75 -10.72 -16.83
CA LEU A 108 -3.68 -11.54 -17.63
C LEU A 108 -3.22 -12.98 -17.74
N TYR A 109 -1.90 -13.21 -17.66
CA TYR A 109 -1.31 -14.54 -17.87
C TYR A 109 -1.06 -15.26 -16.55
N TRP A 110 -0.80 -14.55 -15.46
CA TRP A 110 -0.35 -15.16 -14.23
C TRP A 110 -0.98 -14.47 -13.01
N ASN A 111 -1.22 -15.25 -11.94
CA ASN A 111 -1.75 -14.75 -10.67
C ASN A 111 -0.71 -13.97 -9.85
N GLY A 112 0.57 -14.04 -10.22
CA GLY A 112 1.60 -13.19 -9.67
C GLY A 112 1.67 -11.83 -10.34
N LYS A 113 2.63 -11.02 -9.90
CA LYS A 113 2.92 -9.70 -10.46
C LYS A 113 4.38 -9.62 -10.85
N ILE A 114 4.63 -8.86 -11.92
CA ILE A 114 5.95 -8.39 -12.28
C ILE A 114 5.93 -6.87 -12.27
N ASN A 115 6.75 -6.29 -11.41
CA ASN A 115 6.97 -4.86 -11.34
C ASN A 115 8.45 -4.56 -11.59
N SER A 116 8.79 -3.32 -11.96
CA SER A 116 10.19 -2.92 -11.85
C SER A 116 10.65 -2.99 -10.39
N ASP A 117 11.95 -3.19 -10.17
CA ASP A 117 12.51 -3.24 -8.82
C ASP A 117 12.19 -1.96 -8.03
N GLU A 118 12.23 -0.80 -8.69
CA GLU A 118 11.85 0.48 -8.07
C GLU A 118 10.37 0.52 -7.64
N GLN A 119 9.47 0.00 -8.49
CA GLN A 119 8.04 -0.09 -8.17
C GLN A 119 7.78 -1.10 -7.05
N PHE A 120 8.51 -2.21 -7.03
CA PHE A 120 8.44 -3.18 -5.95
C PHE A 120 8.94 -2.59 -4.63
N ASP A 121 10.08 -1.89 -4.62
CA ASP A 121 10.60 -1.21 -3.42
C ASP A 121 9.65 -0.11 -2.92
N LYS A 122 8.98 0.62 -3.82
CA LYS A 122 7.91 1.56 -3.45
C LYS A 122 6.73 0.84 -2.79
N ARG A 123 6.33 -0.33 -3.30
CA ARG A 123 5.27 -1.14 -2.69
C ARG A 123 5.67 -1.66 -1.30
N VAL A 124 6.87 -2.22 -1.16
CA VAL A 124 7.37 -2.72 0.14
C VAL A 124 7.41 -1.60 1.17
N ARG A 125 7.86 -0.40 0.78
CA ARG A 125 7.82 0.78 1.66
C ARG A 125 6.39 1.13 2.10
N ARG A 126 5.44 1.24 1.16
CA ARG A 126 4.03 1.51 1.50
C ARG A 126 3.42 0.47 2.43
N VAL A 127 3.71 -0.82 2.21
CA VAL A 127 3.23 -1.89 3.10
C VAL A 127 3.85 -1.75 4.49
N LYS A 128 5.14 -1.44 4.59
CA LYS A 128 5.81 -1.19 5.86
C LYS A 128 5.24 0.02 6.59
N GLU A 129 5.00 1.13 5.88
CA GLU A 129 4.37 2.34 6.42
C GLU A 129 2.97 2.03 6.96
N ALA A 130 2.15 1.33 6.19
CA ALA A 130 0.79 0.96 6.62
C ALA A 130 0.79 -0.02 7.80
N ARG A 131 1.76 -0.94 7.90
CA ARG A 131 1.94 -1.79 9.10
C ARG A 131 2.29 -0.95 10.34
N GLU A 132 3.12 0.06 10.16
CA GLU A 132 3.51 0.95 11.26
C GLU A 132 2.34 1.80 11.74
N VAL A 133 1.56 2.36 10.80
CA VAL A 133 0.28 3.04 11.10
C VAL A 133 -0.62 2.13 11.93
N ARG A 134 -0.88 0.91 11.46
CA ARG A 134 -1.73 -0.05 12.16
C ARG A 134 -1.19 -0.47 13.53
N ARG A 135 0.14 -0.52 13.70
CA ARG A 135 0.78 -0.77 14.99
C ARG A 135 0.51 0.37 15.97
N ILE A 136 0.65 1.62 15.52
CA ILE A 136 0.39 2.82 16.32
C ILE A 136 -1.09 2.90 16.67
N ASP A 137 -1.99 2.72 15.70
CA ASP A 137 -3.43 2.72 15.94
C ASP A 137 -3.82 1.71 17.02
N ARG A 138 -3.30 0.49 16.92
CA ARG A 138 -3.54 -0.55 17.93
C ARG A 138 -3.03 -0.15 19.31
N GLU A 139 -1.87 0.50 19.37
CA GLU A 139 -1.30 0.98 20.62
C GLU A 139 -2.15 2.08 21.27
N ILE A 140 -2.59 3.08 20.49
CA ILE A 140 -3.44 4.17 20.97
C ILE A 140 -4.81 3.62 21.40
N ALA A 141 -5.49 2.84 20.55
CA ALA A 141 -6.77 2.22 20.87
C ALA A 141 -6.69 1.39 22.16
N THR A 142 -5.65 0.57 22.30
CA THR A 142 -5.44 -0.23 23.52
C THR A 142 -5.32 0.66 24.76
N LYS A 143 -4.49 1.70 24.71
CA LYS A 143 -4.32 2.65 25.82
C LYS A 143 -5.63 3.39 26.15
N LEU A 144 -6.41 3.76 25.14
CA LEU A 144 -7.70 4.42 25.33
C LEU A 144 -8.69 3.51 26.07
N ILE A 145 -8.86 2.27 25.63
CA ILE A 145 -9.75 1.31 26.28
C ILE A 145 -9.29 1.03 27.71
N ASP A 146 -7.98 0.84 27.92
CA ASP A 146 -7.40 0.66 29.25
C ASP A 146 -7.66 1.85 30.18
N ALA A 147 -7.52 3.08 29.67
CA ALA A 147 -7.76 4.28 30.45
C ALA A 147 -9.24 4.50 30.77
N PHE A 148 -10.15 4.25 29.82
CA PHE A 148 -11.59 4.34 30.06
C PHE A 148 -12.05 3.34 31.11
N ILE A 149 -11.70 2.06 30.95
CA ILE A 149 -12.07 1.01 31.91
C ILE A 149 -11.42 1.27 33.27
N GLY A 150 -10.14 1.68 33.27
CA GLY A 150 -9.40 2.03 34.48
C GLY A 150 -10.00 3.19 35.26
N ASP A 151 -10.56 4.19 34.58
CA ASP A 151 -11.30 5.29 35.20
C ASP A 151 -12.76 4.93 35.53
N GLY A 152 -13.19 3.70 35.27
CA GLY A 152 -14.51 3.19 35.64
C GLY A 152 -15.62 3.53 34.66
N PHE A 153 -15.28 3.84 33.40
CA PHE A 153 -16.26 3.91 32.32
C PHE A 153 -16.67 2.52 31.85
N THR A 154 -17.88 2.45 31.32
CA THR A 154 -18.36 1.34 30.50
C THR A 154 -18.57 1.84 29.07
N ILE A 155 -18.40 0.95 28.08
CA ILE A 155 -18.36 1.31 26.66
C ILE A 155 -19.52 0.65 25.92
N THR A 156 -20.19 1.41 25.07
CA THR A 156 -21.22 0.93 24.14
C THR A 156 -20.74 1.21 22.71
N CYS A 157 -20.76 0.22 21.82
CA CYS A 157 -20.45 0.43 20.40
C CYS A 157 -21.73 0.59 19.60
N ASP A 158 -21.94 1.78 19.03
CA ASP A 158 -23.10 2.08 18.21
C ASP A 158 -22.61 2.38 16.77
N ILE A 159 -22.55 1.39 15.88
CA ILE A 159 -22.32 1.67 14.45
C ILE A 159 -23.66 1.95 13.78
N GLN A 160 -24.26 3.13 13.98
CA GLN A 160 -25.49 3.62 13.29
C GLN A 160 -26.71 2.66 13.18
N ASP A 161 -26.63 1.45 13.70
CA ASP A 161 -27.58 0.36 13.61
C ASP A 161 -28.39 0.32 14.90
N ILE A 162 -29.61 -0.20 14.79
CA ILE A 162 -30.64 -0.15 15.82
C ILE A 162 -30.26 -0.98 17.06
N GLU A 163 -29.24 -1.83 16.96
CA GLU A 163 -28.71 -2.66 18.06
C GLU A 163 -27.18 -2.51 18.16
N PRO A 164 -26.64 -2.08 19.33
CA PRO A 164 -25.20 -2.02 19.53
C PRO A 164 -24.58 -3.41 19.55
N GLU A 165 -23.34 -3.54 19.04
CA GLU A 165 -22.57 -4.80 19.16
C GLU A 165 -22.33 -5.16 20.63
N PHE A 166 -22.10 -4.14 21.45
CA PHE A 166 -22.01 -4.27 22.90
C PHE A 166 -22.60 -3.05 23.60
N GLU A 167 -23.32 -3.31 24.68
CA GLU A 167 -23.94 -2.29 25.52
C GLU A 167 -23.27 -2.25 26.90
N ARG A 168 -22.74 -1.09 27.29
CA ARG A 168 -22.10 -0.84 28.60
C ARG A 168 -21.12 -1.95 29.02
N CYS A 169 -20.30 -2.38 28.09
CA CYS A 169 -19.30 -3.40 28.28
C CYS A 169 -18.06 -2.84 29.01
N SER A 170 -17.47 -3.65 29.88
CA SER A 170 -16.16 -3.42 30.51
C SER A 170 -15.18 -4.56 30.23
N ASP A 171 -15.53 -5.48 29.33
CA ASP A 171 -14.64 -6.53 28.85
C ASP A 171 -13.68 -5.93 27.82
N ARG A 172 -12.50 -5.58 28.31
CA ARG A 172 -11.39 -5.03 27.55
C ARG A 172 -11.09 -5.84 26.29
N ASP A 173 -10.98 -7.16 26.42
CA ASP A 173 -10.46 -8.00 25.33
C ASP A 173 -11.54 -8.18 24.26
N ALA A 174 -12.81 -8.30 24.65
CA ALA A 174 -13.93 -8.34 23.71
C ALA A 174 -14.06 -7.03 22.90
N ILE A 175 -13.89 -5.88 23.55
CA ILE A 175 -13.96 -4.57 22.90
C ILE A 175 -12.82 -4.43 21.87
N LEU A 176 -11.59 -4.76 22.25
CA LEU A 176 -10.44 -4.68 21.34
C LEU A 176 -10.55 -5.70 20.19
N GLU A 177 -11.00 -6.92 20.47
CA GLU A 177 -11.22 -7.94 19.44
C GLU A 177 -12.20 -7.45 18.37
N TYR A 178 -13.27 -6.77 18.77
CA TYR A 178 -14.21 -6.15 17.84
C TYR A 178 -13.56 -5.01 17.05
N MET A 179 -12.86 -4.09 17.72
CA MET A 179 -12.22 -2.94 17.07
C MET A 179 -11.24 -3.34 15.98
N TRP A 180 -10.59 -4.50 16.08
CA TRP A 180 -9.67 -5.00 15.04
C TRP A 180 -10.33 -5.52 13.77
N GLN A 181 -11.66 -5.66 13.77
CA GLN A 181 -12.43 -6.18 12.64
C GLN A 181 -13.05 -5.07 11.80
N ILE A 182 -13.03 -3.82 12.28
CA ILE A 182 -13.71 -2.69 11.67
C ILE A 182 -12.76 -1.52 11.42
N GLN A 183 -13.06 -0.72 10.41
CA GLN A 183 -12.24 0.44 10.04
C GLN A 183 -12.65 1.72 10.78
N ILE A 184 -13.93 1.84 11.12
CA ILE A 184 -14.49 3.00 11.81
C ILE A 184 -15.28 2.50 13.01
N VAL A 185 -15.04 3.09 14.17
CA VAL A 185 -15.72 2.74 15.41
C VAL A 185 -16.33 3.99 15.99
N GLU A 186 -17.63 3.97 16.23
CA GLU A 186 -18.30 4.99 17.03
C GLU A 186 -18.68 4.36 18.36
N MET A 187 -18.20 4.96 19.45
CA MET A 187 -18.39 4.44 20.80
C MET A 187 -18.98 5.51 21.70
N SER A 188 -19.90 5.10 22.57
CA SER A 188 -20.33 5.86 23.73
C SER A 188 -19.61 5.36 24.98
N VAL A 189 -19.14 6.27 25.82
CA VAL A 189 -18.57 5.96 27.14
C VAL A 189 -19.50 6.47 28.24
N HIS A 190 -19.72 5.66 29.27
CA HIS A 190 -20.69 5.92 30.33
C HIS A 190 -20.06 5.79 31.72
N LYS A 191 -20.22 6.80 32.56
CA LYS A 191 -19.81 6.79 33.98
C LYS A 191 -20.79 7.62 34.80
N ASN A 192 -21.51 7.00 35.73
CA ASN A 192 -22.59 7.64 36.49
C ASN A 192 -23.62 8.31 35.56
N GLU A 193 -23.86 9.62 35.72
CA GLU A 193 -24.74 10.42 34.86
C GLU A 193 -24.03 10.97 33.60
N PHE A 194 -22.71 10.80 33.50
CA PHE A 194 -21.96 11.24 32.34
C PHE A 194 -22.11 10.24 31.18
N LYS A 195 -22.40 10.76 29.99
CA LYS A 195 -22.33 10.08 28.70
C LYS A 195 -21.47 10.92 27.76
N GLY A 196 -20.39 10.33 27.27
CA GLY A 196 -19.57 10.87 26.20
C GLY A 196 -19.61 9.96 24.98
N TRP A 197 -19.13 10.45 23.86
CA TRP A 197 -18.92 9.68 22.64
C TRP A 197 -17.54 9.98 22.05
N LEU A 198 -17.00 9.03 21.29
CA LEU A 198 -15.80 9.21 20.49
C LEU A 198 -15.89 8.39 19.20
N ARG A 199 -15.21 8.88 18.16
CA ARG A 199 -15.09 8.20 16.87
C ARG A 199 -13.63 7.89 16.56
N LEU A 200 -13.37 6.64 16.23
CA LEU A 200 -12.06 6.13 15.87
C LEU A 200 -12.02 5.74 14.39
N ILE A 201 -10.95 6.11 13.69
CA ILE A 201 -10.70 5.71 12.30
C ILE A 201 -9.33 5.05 12.19
N PHE A 202 -9.32 3.79 11.76
CA PHE A 202 -8.13 2.97 11.61
C PHE A 202 -7.51 3.08 10.21
N ASP A 203 -6.21 2.82 10.12
CA ASP A 203 -5.43 2.69 8.88
C ASP A 203 -5.26 4.01 8.06
N GLU A 204 -5.44 5.19 8.69
CA GLU A 204 -5.17 6.51 8.05
C GLU A 204 -3.73 6.98 8.24
N ALA A 205 -3.40 7.68 9.33
CA ALA A 205 -2.06 8.20 9.58
C ALA A 205 -1.42 7.74 10.90
N GLY A 206 -2.15 6.99 11.73
CA GLY A 206 -1.64 6.40 12.97
C GLY A 206 -1.78 7.32 14.18
N TRP A 207 -1.68 8.63 13.97
CA TRP A 207 -1.80 9.67 15.00
C TRP A 207 -3.18 10.32 15.04
N ASP A 208 -3.97 10.14 13.98
CA ASP A 208 -5.31 10.67 13.75
C ASP A 208 -6.41 9.68 14.11
N LEU A 209 -6.06 8.58 14.81
CA LEU A 209 -6.99 7.54 15.19
C LEU A 209 -8.26 8.10 15.83
N VAL A 210 -8.12 9.07 16.75
CA VAL A 210 -9.25 9.75 17.38
C VAL A 210 -9.66 10.94 16.53
N GLN A 211 -10.77 10.81 15.80
CA GLN A 211 -11.24 11.87 14.91
C GLN A 211 -12.01 12.95 15.68
N GLU A 212 -12.96 12.53 16.50
CA GLU A 212 -13.86 13.41 17.25
C GLU A 212 -14.22 12.77 18.60
N TYR A 213 -14.41 13.59 19.63
CA TYR A 213 -14.86 13.14 20.93
C TYR A 213 -15.64 14.22 21.69
N SER A 214 -16.44 13.79 22.67
CA SER A 214 -17.22 14.69 23.53
C SER A 214 -16.35 15.50 24.49
N VAL A 215 -16.74 16.76 24.69
CA VAL A 215 -16.17 17.62 25.73
C VAL A 215 -16.23 16.92 27.09
N GLY A 216 -15.12 16.97 27.83
CA GLY A 216 -14.92 16.30 29.11
C GLY A 216 -14.10 15.01 29.01
N LEU A 217 -13.74 14.54 27.80
CA LEU A 217 -12.88 13.36 27.60
C LEU A 217 -11.40 13.72 27.35
N GLU A 218 -11.06 15.01 27.22
CA GLU A 218 -9.72 15.53 26.93
C GLU A 218 -8.68 14.97 27.91
N HIS A 219 -9.03 14.96 29.20
CA HIS A 219 -8.15 14.50 30.28
C HIS A 219 -7.75 13.02 30.20
N ILE A 220 -8.49 12.21 29.44
CA ILE A 220 -8.16 10.80 29.17
C ILE A 220 -7.49 10.66 27.81
N ILE A 221 -8.06 11.30 26.78
CA ILE A 221 -7.67 11.10 25.38
C ILE A 221 -6.35 11.81 25.05
N ASP A 222 -6.21 13.09 25.42
CA ASP A 222 -5.08 13.92 24.98
C ASP A 222 -3.73 13.37 25.47
N PRO A 223 -3.56 12.96 26.74
CA PRO A 223 -2.27 12.40 27.20
C PRO A 223 -1.85 11.12 26.46
N ILE A 224 -2.80 10.41 25.84
CA ILE A 224 -2.54 9.19 25.08
C ILE A 224 -2.19 9.52 23.63
N CYS A 225 -2.88 10.49 23.02
CA CYS A 225 -2.71 10.83 21.61
C CYS A 225 -1.56 11.83 21.37
N GLU A 226 -1.34 12.77 22.29
CA GLU A 226 -0.32 13.82 22.17
C GLU A 226 1.07 13.31 21.79
N PRO A 227 1.60 12.21 22.38
CA PRO A 227 2.91 11.67 22.01
C PRO A 227 3.03 11.20 20.57
N TYR A 228 1.91 10.99 19.87
CA TYR A 228 1.87 10.49 18.49
C TYR A 228 1.68 11.61 17.47
N LEU A 229 1.33 12.82 17.91
CA LEU A 229 1.11 13.94 17.00
C LEU A 229 2.36 14.24 16.15
N PRO A 230 2.21 14.62 14.86
CA PRO A 230 3.34 14.79 13.94
C PRO A 230 4.44 15.72 14.47
N TRP A 231 4.06 16.82 15.11
CA TRP A 231 4.98 17.81 15.67
C TRP A 231 5.72 17.36 16.94
N ASN A 232 5.29 16.25 17.55
CA ASN A 232 5.96 15.63 18.69
C ASN A 232 6.86 14.46 18.28
N GLN A 233 6.93 14.11 16.97
CA GLN A 233 7.80 13.06 16.47
C GLN A 233 9.25 13.55 16.27
N PRO A 234 10.27 12.67 16.44
CA PRO A 234 11.68 13.02 16.25
C PRO A 234 12.05 13.56 14.86
N ASN A 235 11.20 13.32 13.87
CA ASN A 235 11.32 13.72 12.47
C ASN A 235 10.10 14.53 12.02
N ALA A 236 9.59 15.40 12.88
CA ALA A 236 8.45 16.28 12.61
C ALA A 236 8.55 17.00 11.25
N ASP A 237 9.75 17.45 10.86
CA ASP A 237 9.99 18.14 9.58
C ASP A 237 9.69 17.30 8.33
N ASP A 238 9.78 15.97 8.42
CA ASP A 238 9.48 15.06 7.29
C ASP A 238 7.98 14.73 7.19
N PHE A 239 7.24 14.87 8.29
CA PHE A 239 5.80 14.61 8.38
C PHE A 239 4.95 15.87 8.23
N ASP A 240 5.54 17.04 8.44
CA ASP A 240 4.91 18.33 8.25
C ASP A 240 4.94 18.73 6.77
N HIS A 241 3.99 18.22 5.99
CA HIS A 241 3.64 18.83 4.69
C HIS A 241 2.85 20.14 4.87
N GLY A 242 2.76 20.66 6.10
CA GLY A 242 2.15 21.93 6.43
C GLY A 242 2.91 23.10 5.80
N ILE A 243 2.14 24.10 5.36
CA ILE A 243 2.70 25.40 4.97
C ILE A 243 3.42 25.96 6.21
N HIS A 244 4.75 26.01 6.18
CA HIS A 244 5.53 26.75 7.16
C HIS A 244 5.17 28.23 7.09
N MET A 245 4.16 28.66 7.86
CA MET A 245 3.98 30.08 8.12
C MET A 245 5.05 30.50 9.12
N LEU A 246 5.90 31.44 8.69
CA LEU A 246 6.77 32.19 9.59
C LEU A 246 5.91 32.84 10.67
N VAL A 247 5.92 32.26 11.87
CA VAL A 247 5.35 32.89 13.04
C VAL A 247 6.32 33.97 13.47
N LEU A 248 5.95 35.22 13.21
CA LEU A 248 6.71 36.38 13.67
C LEU A 248 6.47 36.53 15.17
N ASN A 249 7.54 36.38 15.95
CA ASN A 249 7.49 36.38 17.41
C ASN A 249 7.22 37.78 18.01
N SER A 250 7.26 38.83 17.17
CA SER A 250 6.96 40.21 17.54
C SER A 250 6.38 40.99 16.35
N PRO A 251 5.46 41.95 16.58
CA PRO A 251 5.04 42.92 15.57
C PRO A 251 6.22 43.66 14.90
N ASP A 252 7.35 43.82 15.60
CA ASP A 252 8.54 44.50 15.07
C ASP A 252 9.24 43.70 13.95
N ASP A 253 9.02 42.39 13.87
CA ASP A 253 9.61 41.55 12.82
C ASP A 253 8.86 41.68 11.48
N VAL A 254 7.64 42.23 11.49
CA VAL A 254 6.90 42.59 10.26
C VAL A 254 7.59 43.76 9.53
N LEU A 255 8.09 44.74 10.29
CA LEU A 255 8.75 45.93 9.73
C LEU A 255 10.09 45.59 9.04
N LYS A 256 10.80 44.58 9.55
CA LYS A 256 12.04 44.09 8.92
C LYS A 256 11.79 43.42 7.57
N ILE A 257 10.64 42.76 7.40
CA ILE A 257 10.26 42.14 6.13
C ILE A 257 9.92 43.20 5.09
N GLU A 258 9.24 44.29 5.46
CA GLU A 258 8.98 45.42 4.56
C GLU A 258 10.27 46.13 4.10
N GLU A 259 11.30 46.20 4.95
CA GLU A 259 12.62 46.74 4.57
C GLU A 259 13.40 45.80 3.65
N MET A 260 13.23 44.48 3.78
CA MET A 260 13.88 43.49 2.91
C MET A 260 13.22 43.32 1.53
N LEU A 261 11.98 43.79 1.38
CA LEU A 261 11.20 43.72 0.13
C LEU A 261 11.26 45.02 -0.70
N LYS A 262 12.03 46.02 -0.27
CA LYS A 262 12.41 47.19 -1.06
C LYS A 262 13.79 47.03 -1.67
#